data_AF-A0A355FZA5-F1
#
_entry.id   AF-A0A355FZA5-F1
#
_cell.length_a   1.000
_cell.length_b   1.000
_cell.length_c   1.000
_cell.angle_alpha   90.00
_cell.angle_beta   90.00
_cell.angle_gamma   90.00
#
_symmetry.space_group_name_H-M   'P 1'
#
loop_
_entity.id
_entity.type
_entity.pdbx_description
1 polymer ?
#
loop_
_entity_poly.entity_id
_entity_poly.type
_entity_poly.pdbx_seq_one_letter_code
_entity_poly.pdbx_strand_id
1 'polypeptide(L)'
;MKHKKNDSKQTKRIPWRASLFWDADPKTIDPQKQAKYVIERVLDFGTDEEVRWLWKTYSRPVIRRVVSTSRVLHPETRTLWSVLAKK
;
A
#
# COMPACT_ATOMS: atom_id res chain seq x y z
N MET A 1 -27.37 16.11 -29.54
CA MET A 1 -27.55 16.66 -28.18
C MET A 1 -26.63 15.92 -27.21
N LYS A 2 -26.05 16.65 -26.27
CA LYS A 2 -24.88 16.27 -25.46
C LYS A 2 -25.21 15.19 -24.43
N HIS A 3 -24.45 14.10 -24.37
CA HIS A 3 -24.26 13.34 -23.13
C HIS A 3 -22.78 13.34 -22.76
N LYS A 4 -22.42 14.45 -22.09
CA LYS A 4 -21.18 14.68 -21.38
C LYS A 4 -21.28 13.91 -20.06
N LYS A 5 -20.54 12.82 -19.90
CA LYS A 5 -20.20 12.27 -18.58
C LYS A 5 -18.74 12.57 -18.29
N ASN A 6 -18.51 13.80 -17.80
CA ASN A 6 -17.27 14.13 -17.11
C ASN A 6 -17.43 13.65 -15.66
N ASP A 7 -17.11 12.39 -15.39
CA ASP A 7 -16.81 11.95 -14.03
C ASP A 7 -15.32 12.16 -13.78
N SER A 8 -14.93 13.44 -13.67
CA SER A 8 -13.64 13.83 -13.13
C SER A 8 -13.59 13.52 -11.64
N LYS A 9 -13.50 12.23 -11.30
CA LYS A 9 -13.04 11.81 -9.98
C LYS A 9 -11.63 12.36 -9.84
N GLN A 10 -11.43 13.32 -8.94
CA GLN A 10 -10.11 13.79 -8.54
C GLN A 10 -9.28 12.57 -8.15
N THR A 11 -8.39 12.15 -9.04
CA THR A 11 -7.44 11.08 -8.78
C THR A 11 -6.46 11.64 -7.75
N LYS A 12 -6.76 11.42 -6.47
CA LYS A 12 -5.75 11.57 -5.41
C LYS A 12 -4.53 10.80 -5.88
N ARG A 13 -3.47 11.52 -6.23
CA ARG A 13 -2.21 10.92 -6.65
C ARG A 13 -1.73 10.03 -5.51
N ILE A 14 -1.61 8.75 -5.80
CA ILE A 14 -1.06 7.81 -4.83
C ILE A 14 0.45 8.10 -4.75
N PRO A 15 1.02 8.36 -3.56
CA PRO A 15 2.37 8.86 -3.42
C PRO A 15 3.39 7.72 -3.38
N TRP A 16 3.23 6.70 -4.24
CA TRP A 16 4.20 5.62 -4.35
C TRP A 16 5.00 5.74 -5.64
N ARG A 17 6.25 5.30 -5.59
CA ARG A 17 7.11 5.17 -6.75
C ARG A 17 6.82 3.88 -7.51
N ALA A 18 6.97 3.92 -8.83
CA ALA A 18 6.78 2.74 -9.69
C ALA A 18 7.74 1.59 -9.34
N SER A 19 8.93 1.89 -8.81
CA SER A 19 9.94 0.88 -8.48
C SER A 19 9.57 -0.03 -7.30
N LEU A 20 8.48 0.25 -6.57
CA LEU A 20 7.93 -0.71 -5.59
C LEU A 20 7.29 -1.94 -6.25
N PHE A 21 6.91 -1.83 -7.53
CA PHE A 21 6.16 -2.83 -8.27
C PHE A 21 6.90 -3.20 -9.55
N TRP A 22 8.14 -3.68 -9.42
CA TRP A 22 8.97 -4.06 -10.58
C TRP A 22 8.39 -5.22 -11.40
N ASP A 23 7.45 -5.97 -10.85
CA ASP A 23 6.78 -7.15 -11.41
C ASP A 23 5.33 -6.90 -11.85
N ALA A 24 4.80 -5.68 -11.69
CA ALA A 24 3.43 -5.35 -12.04
C ALA A 24 3.31 -3.90 -12.55
N ASP A 25 2.37 -3.62 -13.46
CA ASP A 25 2.12 -2.23 -13.87
C ASP A 25 1.47 -1.44 -12.71
N PRO A 26 2.15 -0.41 -12.16
CA PRO A 26 1.62 0.37 -11.04
C PRO A 26 0.28 1.04 -11.32
N LYS A 27 -0.05 1.29 -12.59
CA LYS A 27 -1.32 1.92 -13.00
C LYS A 27 -2.52 0.98 -12.84
N THR A 28 -2.26 -0.34 -12.79
CA THR A 28 -3.30 -1.36 -12.66
C THR A 28 -3.58 -1.75 -11.21
N ILE A 29 -2.76 -1.28 -10.27
CA ILE A 29 -2.86 -1.62 -8.86
C ILE A 29 -3.98 -0.82 -8.20
N ASP A 30 -4.99 -1.53 -7.72
CA ASP A 30 -6.05 -0.98 -6.87
C ASP A 30 -5.65 -1.14 -5.39
N PRO A 31 -5.31 -0.07 -4.66
CA PRO A 31 -4.87 -0.16 -3.26
C PRO A 31 -5.92 -0.77 -2.33
N GLN A 32 -7.21 -0.70 -2.65
CA GLN A 32 -8.25 -1.25 -1.81
C GLN A 32 -8.42 -2.76 -2.06
N LYS A 33 -8.46 -3.16 -3.34
CA LYS A 33 -8.61 -4.58 -3.72
C LYS A 33 -7.35 -5.39 -3.50
N GLN A 34 -6.18 -4.77 -3.66
CA GLN A 34 -4.87 -5.40 -3.58
C GLN A 34 -4.08 -4.94 -2.33
N ALA A 35 -4.79 -4.67 -1.24
CA ALA A 35 -4.22 -4.13 -0.01
C ALA A 35 -3.03 -4.93 0.53
N LYS A 36 -3.10 -6.27 0.54
CA LYS A 36 -2.00 -7.12 1.01
C LYS A 36 -0.71 -6.88 0.23
N TYR A 37 -0.80 -6.90 -1.10
CA TYR A 37 0.34 -6.70 -1.99
C TYR A 37 0.97 -5.31 -1.81
N VAL A 38 0.14 -4.26 -1.77
CA VAL A 38 0.60 -2.89 -1.51
C VAL A 38 1.29 -2.78 -0.17
N ILE A 39 0.68 -3.31 0.89
CA ILE A 39 1.24 -3.26 2.25
C ILE A 39 2.58 -3.98 2.28
N GLU A 40 2.69 -5.18 1.71
CA GLU A 40 3.95 -5.92 1.65
C GLU A 40 5.06 -5.10 0.96
N ARG A 41 4.76 -4.48 -0.18
CA ARG A 41 5.75 -3.68 -0.92
C ARG A 41 6.20 -2.43 -0.19
N VAL A 42 5.27 -1.68 0.39
CA VAL A 42 5.62 -0.45 1.12
C VAL A 42 6.35 -0.77 2.42
N LEU A 43 6.02 -1.86 3.12
CA LEU A 43 6.68 -2.19 4.38
C LEU A 43 8.13 -2.66 4.20
N ASP A 44 8.44 -3.41 3.14
CA ASP A 44 9.81 -3.86 2.85
C ASP A 44 10.66 -2.78 2.19
N PHE A 45 10.09 -2.04 1.24
CA PHE A 45 10.89 -1.20 0.33
C PHE A 45 10.45 0.26 0.31
N GLY A 46 9.38 0.64 1.01
CA GLY A 46 8.84 1.99 0.99
C GLY A 46 9.78 3.03 1.61
N THR A 47 9.64 4.28 1.16
CA THR A 47 10.19 5.44 1.86
C THR A 47 9.31 5.80 3.06
N ASP A 48 9.81 6.68 3.93
CA ASP A 48 9.01 7.26 5.01
C ASP A 48 7.71 7.89 4.53
N GLU A 49 7.70 8.54 3.36
CA GLU A 49 6.49 9.16 2.80
C GLU A 49 5.45 8.10 2.42
N GLU A 50 5.89 7.01 1.80
CA GLU A 50 5.05 5.89 1.38
C GLU A 50 4.49 5.15 2.60
N VAL A 51 5.32 4.96 3.63
CA VAL A 51 4.91 4.41 4.93
C VAL A 51 3.87 5.31 5.61
N ARG A 52 4.08 6.63 5.67
CA ARG A 52 3.10 7.57 6.24
C ARG A 52 1.79 7.52 5.47
N TRP A 53 1.83 7.37 4.14
CA TRP A 53 0.63 7.17 3.34
C TRP A 53 -0.06 5.84 3.67
N LEU A 54 0.68 4.75 3.84
CA LEU A 54 0.15 3.45 4.23
C LEU A 54 -0.60 3.51 5.57
N TRP A 55 -0.04 4.18 6.58
CA TRP A 55 -0.70 4.39 7.88
C TRP A 55 -1.98 5.22 7.82
N LYS A 56 -2.07 6.16 6.86
CA LYS A 56 -3.28 6.96 6.63
C LYS A 56 -4.34 6.21 5.83
N THR A 57 -3.93 5.21 5.05
CA THR A 57 -4.80 4.51 4.10
C THR A 57 -5.39 3.24 4.70
N TYR A 58 -4.60 2.49 5.47
CA TYR A 58 -5.03 1.21 6.05
C TYR A 58 -5.12 1.32 7.57
N SER A 59 -6.14 0.68 8.13
CA SER A 59 -6.27 0.60 9.58
C SER A 59 -5.17 -0.29 10.17
N ARG A 60 -4.76 -0.01 11.41
CA ARG A 60 -3.73 -0.79 12.11
C ARG A 60 -4.03 -2.30 12.13
N PRO A 61 -5.27 -2.76 12.37
CA PRO A 61 -5.59 -4.19 12.32
C PRO A 61 -5.32 -4.85 10.95
N VAL A 62 -5.53 -4.12 9.86
CA VAL A 62 -5.23 -4.62 8.50
C VAL A 62 -3.72 -4.78 8.31
N ILE A 63 -2.95 -3.75 8.68
CA ILE A 63 -1.48 -3.79 8.60
C ILE A 63 -0.93 -4.93 9.45
N ARG A 64 -1.38 -5.07 10.72
CA ARG A 64 -0.99 -6.17 11.61
C ARG A 64 -1.29 -7.53 11.01
N ARG A 65 -2.48 -7.70 10.44
CA ARG A 65 -2.88 -8.95 9.78
C ARG A 65 -1.90 -9.29 8.66
N VAL A 66 -1.57 -8.33 7.80
CA VAL A 66 -0.60 -8.56 6.71
C VAL A 66 0.78 -8.90 7.27
N VAL A 67 1.30 -8.15 8.24
CA VAL A 67 2.59 -8.43 8.89
C VAL A 67 2.64 -9.85 9.46
N SER A 68 1.58 -10.30 10.13
CA SER A 68 1.52 -11.63 10.75
C SER A 68 1.29 -12.80 9.78
N THR A 69 0.69 -12.55 8.61
CA THR A 69 0.30 -13.61 7.65
C THR A 69 1.12 -13.61 6.36
N SER A 70 1.89 -12.54 6.12
CA SER A 70 2.74 -12.42 4.94
C SER A 70 3.86 -13.45 5.00
N ARG A 71 4.08 -14.15 3.89
CA ARG A 71 5.18 -15.09 3.70
C ARG A 71 6.35 -14.49 2.92
N VAL A 72 6.19 -13.28 2.39
CA VAL A 72 7.15 -12.63 1.48
C VAL A 72 7.90 -11.47 2.12
N LEU A 73 7.41 -10.93 3.24
CA LEU A 73 8.14 -9.92 4.00
C LEU A 73 9.49 -10.45 4.48
N HIS A 74 10.51 -9.60 4.44
CA HIS A 74 11.81 -9.92 5.04
C HIS A 74 11.66 -10.15 6.55
N PRO A 75 12.43 -11.08 7.16
CA PRO A 75 12.36 -11.35 8.59
C PRO A 75 12.55 -10.12 9.47
N GLU A 76 13.48 -9.23 9.10
CA GLU A 76 13.78 -7.99 9.80
C GLU A 76 12.61 -7.01 9.71
N THR A 77 12.05 -6.85 8.50
CA THR A 77 10.84 -6.06 8.25
C THR A 77 9.68 -6.54 9.10
N ARG A 78 9.41 -7.85 9.11
CA ARG A 78 8.33 -8.44 9.92
C ARG A 78 8.54 -8.14 11.40
N THR A 79 9.76 -8.28 11.89
CA THR A 79 10.11 -8.02 13.29
C THR A 79 9.86 -6.57 13.67
N LEU A 80 10.39 -5.63 12.87
CA LEU A 80 10.22 -4.20 13.05
C LEU A 80 8.73 -3.81 13.09
N TRP A 81 7.96 -4.20 12.08
CA TRP A 81 6.56 -3.80 11.98
C TRP A 81 5.65 -4.52 12.98
N SER A 82 6.02 -5.71 13.46
CA SER A 82 5.30 -6.38 14.55
C SER A 82 5.35 -5.59 15.85
N VAL A 83 6.44 -4.83 16.07
CA VAL A 83 6.60 -3.94 17.22
C VAL A 83 5.91 -2.59 16.96
N LEU A 84 6.09 -1.99 15.80
CA LEU A 84 5.53 -0.67 15.49
C LEU A 84 4.01 -0.67 15.32
N ALA A 85 3.44 -1.75 14.77
CA ALA A 85 1.99 -1.88 14.58
C ALA A 85 1.25 -2.33 15.85
N LYS A 86 1.94 -2.46 16.99
CA LYS A 86 1.39 -3.09 18.19
C LYS A 86 0.39 -2.22 18.99
N LYS A 87 0.14 -0.96 18.61
CA LYS A 87 -0.79 -0.04 19.29
C LYS A 87 -2.23 -0.12 18.80
#